data_AF-A0A453M5N7-F1
#
_entry.id   AF-A0A453M5N7-F1
#
_cell.length_a   1.000
_cell.length_b   1.000
_cell.length_c   1.000
_cell.angle_alpha   90.00
_cell.angle_beta   90.00
_cell.angle_gamma   90.00
#
_symmetry.space_group_name_H-M   'P 1'
#
loop_
_entity.id
_entity.type
_entity.pdbx_description
1 polymer ?
#
loop_
_entity_poly.entity_id
_entity_poly.type
_entity_poly.pdbx_seq_one_letter_code
_entity_poly.pdbx_strand_id
1 'polypeptide(L)' 'REIPIVHRVIKVHERQESAEVDILTKGDNNFEDDRLLYAHGELWLQQHHIMGRAVG' A
#
# COMPACT_ATOMS: atom_id res chain seq x y z
N ARG A 1 -16.00 11.23 19.04
CA ARG A 1 -14.93 10.21 19.07
C ARG A 1 -14.15 10.41 17.78
N GLU A 2 -12.85 10.68 17.85
CA GLU A 2 -12.02 10.80 16.66
C GLU A 2 -11.95 9.41 15.99
N ILE A 3 -12.33 9.35 14.71
CA ILE A 3 -12.23 8.12 13.93
C ILE A 3 -10.82 8.12 13.32
N PRO A 4 -9.99 7.11 13.60
CA PRO A 4 -8.66 7.04 13.00
C PRO A 4 -8.78 6.85 11.48
N ILE A 5 -7.92 7.55 10.73
CA ILE A 5 -7.74 7.33 9.29
C ILE A 5 -6.89 6.06 9.13
N VAL A 6 -7.38 5.10 8.34
CA VAL A 6 -6.69 3.83 8.11
C VAL A 6 -6.37 3.67 6.63
N HIS A 7 -5.14 3.24 6.36
CA HIS A 7 -4.69 2.82 5.04
C HIS A 7 -4.76 1.30 4.92
N ARG A 8 -5.28 0.81 3.79
CA ARG A 8 -5.44 -0.62 3.52
C ARG A 8 -4.80 -1.01 2.21
N VAL A 9 -4.37 -2.26 2.12
CA VAL A 9 -3.96 -2.88 0.86
C VAL A 9 -5.21 -3.10 0.01
N ILE A 10 -5.20 -2.58 -1.21
CA ILE A 10 -6.31 -2.76 -2.17
C ILE A 10 -5.94 -3.62 -3.38
N LYS A 11 -4.64 -3.77 -3.67
CA LYS A 11 -4.15 -4.67 -4.71
C LYS A 11 -2.79 -5.23 -4.35
N VAL A 12 -2.60 -6.51 -4.66
CA VAL A 12 -1.34 -7.24 -4.54
C VAL A 12 -1.07 -7.88 -5.89
N HIS A 13 0.15 -7.74 -6.40
CA HIS A 13 0.63 -8.44 -7.57
C HIS A 13 1.88 -9.24 -7.19
N GLU A 14 1.80 -10.55 -7.31
CA GLU A 14 2.91 -11.47 -7.04
C GLU A 14 3.62 -11.82 -8.34
N ARG A 15 4.91 -11.49 -8.43
CA ARG A 15 5.74 -11.80 -9.59
C ARG A 15 6.28 -13.21 -9.47
N GLN A 16 5.79 -14.11 -10.33
CA GLN A 16 6.12 -15.54 -10.27
C GLN A 16 7.62 -15.83 -10.45
N GLU A 17 8.35 -14.99 -11.18
CA GLU A 17 9.77 -15.21 -11.50
C GLU A 17 10.74 -14.69 -10.42
N SER A 18 10.38 -13.63 -9.71
CA SER A 18 11.27 -12.95 -8.75
C SER A 18 10.85 -13.09 -7.28
N ALA A 19 9.70 -13.73 -7.02
CA ALA A 19 9.03 -13.72 -5.71
C ALA A 19 8.79 -12.30 -5.14
N GLU A 20 8.90 -11.27 -5.98
CA GLU A 20 8.61 -9.90 -5.61
C GLU A 20 7.10 -9.69 -5.51
N VAL A 21 6.72 -8.80 -4.60
CA VAL A 21 5.33 -8.44 -4.37
C VAL A 21 5.19 -6.93 -4.53
N ASP A 22 4.33 -6.52 -5.45
CA ASP A 22 3.92 -5.13 -5.65
C ASP A 22 2.59 -4.88 -4.93
N ILE A 23 2.54 -3.83 -4.10
CA ILE A 23 1.42 -3.50 -3.22
C ILE A 23 0.89 -2.11 -3.56
N LEU A 24 -0.42 -2.00 -3.66
CA LEU A 24 -1.13 -0.72 -3.78
C LEU A 24 -2.00 -0.49 -2.55
N THR A 25 -1.88 0.70 -1.95
CA THR A 25 -2.66 1.08 -0.77
C THR A 25 -3.64 2.20 -1.07
N LYS A 26 -4.68 2.27 -0.24
CA LYS A 26 -5.64 3.36 -0.22
C LYS A 26 -6.04 3.72 1.20
N GLY A 27 -5.99 5.01 1.52
CA GLY A 27 -6.59 5.60 2.71
C GLY A 27 -8.13 5.66 2.62
N ASP A 28 -8.82 5.43 3.73
CA ASP A 28 -10.28 5.56 3.81
C ASP A 28 -10.81 6.98 3.56
N ASN A 29 -9.97 8.01 3.78
CA ASN A 29 -10.30 9.42 3.56
C ASN A 29 -9.80 9.96 2.19
N ASN A 30 -9.34 9.10 1.28
CA ASN A 30 -8.82 9.50 -0.04
C ASN A 30 -9.79 9.09 -1.17
N PHE A 31 -10.09 10.02 -2.08
CA PHE A 31 -10.81 9.70 -3.33
C PHE A 31 -9.97 8.81 -4.25
N GLU A 32 -8.66 9.08 -4.34
CA GLU A 32 -7.70 8.37 -5.19
C GLU A 32 -6.85 7.37 -4.39
N ASP A 33 -6.08 6.53 -5.09
CA ASP A 33 -5.08 5.64 -4.47
C ASP A 33 -3.93 6.44 -3.84
N ASP A 34 -3.20 5.83 -2.91
CA ASP A 34 -2.16 6.53 -2.14
C ASP A 34 -0.88 6.85 -2.94
N ARG A 35 -0.87 6.67 -4.26
CA ARG A 35 0.33 6.83 -5.12
C ARG A 35 0.98 8.21 -5.02
N LEU A 36 0.17 9.25 -4.77
CA LEU A 36 0.69 10.61 -4.57
C LEU A 36 1.49 10.76 -3.26
N LEU A 37 1.35 9.82 -2.34
CA LEU A 37 2.08 9.76 -1.07
C LEU A 37 3.37 8.94 -1.17
N TYR A 38 3.59 8.22 -2.27
CA TYR A 38 4.79 7.42 -2.47
C TYR A 38 5.97 8.30 -2.90
N ALA A 39 7.16 7.70 -2.99
CA ALA A 39 8.31 8.35 -3.60
C ALA A 39 8.01 8.73 -5.07
N HIS A 40 8.65 9.80 -5.56
CA HIS A 40 8.39 10.30 -6.91
C HIS A 40 8.65 9.22 -7.98
N GLY A 41 7.63 8.93 -8.80
CA GLY A 41 7.69 7.92 -9.86
C GLY A 41 7.38 6.49 -9.38
N GLU A 42 7.17 6.29 -8.09
CA GLU A 42 6.81 5.00 -7.54
C GLU A 42 5.30 4.77 -7.64
N LEU A 43 4.90 3.66 -8.29
CA LEU A 43 3.49 3.29 -8.48
C LEU A 43 3.04 2.16 -7.54
N TRP A 44 4.00 1.45 -6.95
CA TRP A 44 3.81 0.25 -6.14
C TRP A 44 4.81 0.23 -4.99
N LEU A 45 4.34 -0.18 -3.81
CA LEU A 45 5.22 -0.48 -2.68
C LEU A 45 5.73 -1.91 -2.81
N GLN A 46 7.00 -2.11 -2.52
CA GLN A 46 7.60 -3.44 -2.43
C GLN A 46 7.70 -3.89 -0.97
N GLN A 47 7.93 -5.17 -0.74
CA GLN A 47 7.98 -5.75 0.62
C GLN A 47 8.96 -5.01 1.55
N HIS A 48 10.10 -4.53 1.05
CA HIS A 48 11.09 -3.81 1.85
C HIS A 48 10.66 -2.38 2.24
N HIS A 49 9.60 -1.83 1.62
CA HIS A 49 8.96 -0.58 2.05
C HIS A 49 8.01 -0.79 3.25
N ILE A 50 7.67 -2.04 3.58
CA ILE A 50 6.67 -2.38 4.59
C ILE A 50 7.35 -2.71 5.92
N MET A 51 7.14 -1.89 6.94
CA MET A 51 7.67 -2.17 8.29
C MET A 51 6.90 -3.26 9.03
N GLY A 52 5.62 -3.46 8.73
CA GLY A 52 4.79 -4.47 9.36
C GLY A 52 3.35 -4.43 8.86
N ARG A 53 2.58 -5.48 9.16
CA ARG A 53 1.16 -5.58 8.84
C ARG A 53 0.35 -5.78 10.11
N ALA A 54 -0.62 -4.92 10.36
CA ALA A 54 -1.62 -5.15 11.38
C ALA A 54 -2.63 -6.19 10.90
N VAL A 55 -2.96 -7.16 11.75
CA VAL A 55 -4.01 -8.16 11.54
C VAL A 55 -4.96 -8.04 12.73
N GLY A 56 -6.24 -7.84 12.45
CA GLY A 56 -7.30 -7.69 13.44
C GLY A 56 -8.55 -8.43 13.00
#